data_AF-A0A8H7RUE2-F1
#
_entry.id   AF-A0A8H7RUE2-F1
#
_cell.length_a   1.000
_cell.length_b   1.000
_cell.length_c   1.000
_cell.angle_alpha   90.00
_cell.angle_beta   90.00
_cell.angle_gamma   90.00
#
_symmetry.space_group_name_H-M   'P 1'
#
loop_
_entity.id
_entity.type
_entity.pdbx_description
1 polymer ?
#
loop_
_entity_poly.entity_id
_entity_poly.type
_entity_poly.pdbx_seq_one_letter_code
_entity_poly.pdbx_strand_id
1 'polypeptide(L)'
;MNTTAQIVIYPSLSMTKQIAPPVIQTTHKLRKSSVSFDLPIEHQEEDREQELLSPCITFPTIDINAQPVPDTMLVALVDRSSEMRDLVRYNKPFFSTMANHLDTKWSRFENTLYCERNVMSDSEWLKRISKALQNAPTILEQFKDLVGFIPQYEDEKEQDGDQEFSRVNLILIRSKLDRLSQETYPQFYINCKQTMQNEQEYKSFIDTLVDSKLSDQTWLLEINQILKNYPNLLEQFQEIVAYETEQDI
;
A
#
# COMPACT_ATOMS: atom_id res chain seq x y z
N MET A 1 -25.80 27.73 -50.13
CA MET A 1 -25.84 27.96 -48.67
C MET A 1 -24.40 28.02 -48.22
N ASN A 2 -23.89 29.22 -47.94
CA ASN A 2 -22.48 29.46 -47.65
C ASN A 2 -22.27 29.45 -46.13
N THR A 3 -21.49 28.49 -45.64
CA THR A 3 -21.16 28.34 -44.22
C THR A 3 -19.85 29.08 -43.93
N THR A 4 -19.96 30.24 -43.30
CA THR A 4 -18.82 31.08 -42.90
C THR A 4 -18.27 30.58 -41.56
N ALA A 5 -17.06 30.04 -41.54
CA ALA A 5 -16.35 29.66 -40.32
C ALA A 5 -15.68 30.89 -39.69
N GLN A 6 -16.05 31.25 -38.47
CA GLN A 6 -15.37 32.26 -37.67
C GLN A 6 -14.18 31.63 -36.93
N ILE A 7 -12.98 32.12 -37.21
CA ILE A 7 -11.75 31.78 -36.51
C ILE A 7 -11.60 32.77 -35.35
N VAL A 8 -11.67 32.27 -34.11
CA VAL A 8 -11.41 33.05 -32.90
C VAL A 8 -9.95 32.86 -32.51
N ILE A 9 -9.15 33.92 -32.61
CA ILE A 9 -7.75 33.95 -32.20
C ILE A 9 -7.69 34.52 -30.78
N TYR A 10 -7.20 33.73 -29.82
CA TYR A 10 -6.95 34.20 -28.46
C TYR A 10 -5.49 34.66 -28.31
N PRO A 11 -5.23 35.80 -27.65
CA PRO A 11 -3.87 36.26 -27.38
C PRO A 11 -3.22 35.47 -26.24
N SER A 12 -2.02 34.95 -26.52
CA SER A 12 -1.13 34.27 -25.58
C SER A 12 -0.47 35.28 -24.64
N LEU A 13 -0.80 35.23 -23.35
CA LEU A 13 -0.08 35.96 -22.28
C LEU A 13 1.03 35.07 -21.72
N SER A 14 2.24 35.29 -22.18
CA SER A 14 3.48 34.79 -21.57
C SER A 14 3.94 35.76 -20.48
N MET A 15 3.88 35.34 -19.22
CA MET A 15 4.47 36.03 -18.07
C MET A 15 5.42 35.08 -17.35
N THR A 16 6.69 35.10 -17.75
CA THR A 16 7.77 34.37 -17.07
C THR A 16 8.40 35.30 -16.04
N LYS A 17 8.03 35.16 -14.77
CA LYS A 17 8.77 35.76 -13.65
C LYS A 17 9.74 34.72 -13.09
N GLN A 18 11.02 34.89 -13.41
CA GLN A 18 12.13 34.25 -12.71
C GLN A 18 12.16 34.79 -11.27
N ILE A 19 11.98 33.89 -10.30
CA ILE A 19 12.24 34.14 -8.88
C ILE A 19 13.48 33.31 -8.53
N ALA A 20 14.58 33.99 -8.25
CA ALA A 20 15.79 33.38 -7.72
C ALA A 20 15.57 32.99 -6.25
N PRO A 21 16.05 31.82 -5.79
CA PRO A 21 15.97 31.43 -4.39
C PRO A 21 17.01 32.17 -3.54
N PRO A 22 16.67 32.59 -2.30
CA PRO A 22 17.63 33.16 -1.38
C PRO A 22 18.50 32.05 -0.77
N VAL A 23 19.82 32.28 -0.83
CA VAL A 23 20.84 31.47 -0.16
C VAL A 23 20.73 31.69 1.35
N ILE A 24 20.20 30.72 2.09
CA ILE A 24 20.19 30.72 3.55
C ILE A 24 21.47 30.02 4.01
N GLN A 25 22.44 30.80 4.48
CA GLN A 25 23.62 30.29 5.18
C GLN A 25 23.24 29.95 6.62
N THR A 26 22.96 28.67 6.91
CA THR A 26 22.82 28.18 8.29
C THR A 26 24.18 27.80 8.86
N THR A 27 24.68 28.64 9.76
CA THR A 27 25.83 28.33 10.61
C THR A 27 25.40 27.31 11.68
N HIS A 28 25.82 26.06 11.52
CA HIS A 28 25.59 25.01 12.51
C HIS A 28 26.47 25.25 13.75
N LYS A 29 25.89 25.85 14.79
CA LYS A 29 26.45 25.81 16.14
C LYS A 29 26.22 24.43 16.73
N LEU A 30 27.31 23.76 17.12
CA LEU A 30 27.30 22.59 18.02
C LEU A 30 26.40 22.88 19.23
N ARG A 31 25.34 22.09 19.41
CA ARG A 31 24.67 21.93 20.70
C ARG A 31 24.89 20.51 21.19
N LYS A 32 25.74 20.41 22.22
CA LYS A 32 25.74 19.29 23.16
C LYS A 32 24.57 19.51 24.11
N SER A 33 23.59 18.60 24.11
CA SER A 33 22.63 18.47 25.20
C SER A 33 22.37 16.99 25.43
N SER A 34 23.21 16.41 26.29
CA SER A 34 22.94 15.13 26.93
C SER A 34 21.85 15.38 27.96
N VAL A 35 20.68 14.79 27.75
CA VAL A 35 19.56 14.83 28.71
C VAL A 35 19.64 13.54 29.50
N SER A 36 20.15 13.61 30.73
CA SER A 36 20.03 12.53 31.72
C SER A 36 18.77 12.78 32.54
N PHE A 37 17.85 11.81 32.50
CA PHE A 37 16.69 11.77 33.39
C PHE A 37 17.15 11.20 34.74
N ASP A 38 17.31 12.08 35.73
CA ASP A 38 17.37 11.65 37.13
C ASP A 38 15.95 11.29 37.57
N LEU A 39 15.69 9.99 37.68
CA LEU A 39 14.49 9.47 38.32
C LEU A 39 14.63 9.66 39.85
N PRO A 40 13.63 10.25 40.53
CA PRO A 40 13.65 10.36 41.97
C PRO A 40 13.60 8.97 42.59
N ILE A 41 14.49 8.76 43.57
CA ILE A 41 14.55 7.57 44.41
C ILE A 41 13.21 7.41 45.13
N GLU A 42 12.47 6.35 44.81
CA GLU A 42 11.27 5.92 45.52
C GLU A 42 11.59 5.81 47.02
N HIS A 43 11.05 6.75 47.81
CA HIS A 43 10.86 6.54 49.23
C HIS A 43 9.57 5.77 49.41
N GLN A 44 9.71 4.62 50.06
CA GLN A 44 8.65 3.78 50.59
C GLN A 44 7.61 4.63 51.32
N GLU A 45 6.42 4.74 50.74
CA GLU A 45 5.16 4.93 51.47
C GLU A 45 4.31 3.67 51.25
N GLU A 46 4.76 2.57 51.85
CA GLU A 46 3.88 1.45 52.20
C GLU A 46 2.99 1.94 53.36
N ASP A 47 1.66 1.93 53.17
CA ASP A 47 0.60 1.82 54.21
C ASP A 47 -0.66 2.72 54.05
N ARG A 48 -1.02 3.25 52.86
CA ARG A 48 -2.31 3.97 52.70
C ARG A 48 -3.16 3.69 51.45
N GLU A 49 -2.98 2.55 50.77
CA GLU A 49 -3.77 2.24 49.56
C GLU A 49 -4.85 1.14 49.73
N GLN A 50 -5.20 0.71 50.95
CA GLN A 50 -6.18 -0.36 51.15
C GLN A 50 -7.66 0.06 51.25
N GLU A 51 -8.03 1.34 51.13
CA GLU A 51 -9.44 1.77 51.31
C GLU A 51 -10.09 2.53 50.14
N LEU A 52 -9.45 2.67 48.98
CA LEU A 52 -10.05 3.36 47.82
C LEU A 52 -10.66 2.46 46.74
N LEU A 53 -10.69 1.14 46.95
CA LEU A 53 -11.45 0.21 46.10
C LEU A 53 -12.90 0.09 46.60
N SER A 54 -13.61 1.22 46.60
CA SER A 54 -15.06 1.22 46.77
C SER A 54 -15.71 0.51 45.57
N PRO A 55 -16.54 -0.53 45.79
CA PRO A 55 -17.23 -1.21 44.71
C PRO A 55 -18.28 -0.25 44.17
N CYS A 56 -18.05 0.30 42.97
CA CYS A 56 -19.06 1.03 42.22
C CYS A 56 -20.15 0.04 41.77
N ILE A 57 -21.01 -0.33 42.71
CA ILE A 57 -22.25 -1.08 42.49
C ILE A 57 -23.24 -0.09 41.86
N THR A 58 -23.85 -0.49 40.73
CA THR A 58 -24.91 0.19 39.95
C THR A 58 -24.54 0.90 38.63
N PHE A 59 -23.48 0.49 37.93
CA PHE A 59 -23.49 0.67 36.48
C PHE A 59 -24.24 -0.49 35.83
N PRO A 60 -25.24 -0.26 34.95
CA PRO A 60 -25.84 -1.33 34.18
C PRO A 60 -24.73 -2.01 33.38
N THR A 61 -24.47 -3.27 33.67
CA THR A 61 -23.58 -4.10 32.85
C THR A 61 -24.22 -4.22 31.48
N ILE A 62 -23.74 -3.42 30.53
CA ILE A 62 -24.07 -3.56 29.12
C ILE A 62 -23.39 -4.86 28.69
N ASP A 63 -24.21 -5.89 28.50
CA ASP A 63 -23.76 -7.15 27.94
C ASP A 63 -23.47 -6.93 26.45
N ILE A 64 -22.19 -6.69 26.13
CA ILE A 64 -21.71 -6.54 24.76
C ILE A 64 -21.64 -7.95 24.17
N ASN A 65 -22.77 -8.39 23.62
CA ASN A 65 -22.84 -9.58 22.80
C ASN A 65 -22.13 -9.31 21.47
N ALA A 66 -20.79 -9.39 21.48
CA ALA A 66 -19.98 -9.35 20.27
C ALA A 66 -20.27 -10.63 19.47
N GLN A 67 -21.01 -10.49 18.36
CA GLN A 67 -21.13 -11.58 17.41
C GLN A 67 -19.79 -11.74 16.69
N PRO A 68 -19.25 -12.97 16.58
CA PRO A 68 -18.03 -13.20 15.82
C PRO A 68 -18.30 -12.81 14.36
N VAL A 69 -17.57 -11.80 13.88
CA VAL A 69 -17.61 -11.39 12.47
C VAL A 69 -16.79 -12.41 11.67
N PRO A 70 -17.34 -13.03 10.63
CA PRO A 70 -16.57 -13.93 9.79
C PRO A 70 -15.37 -13.21 9.15
N ASP A 71 -14.20 -13.84 9.16
CA ASP A 71 -12.97 -13.31 8.53
C ASP A 71 -13.11 -13.05 7.00
N THR A 72 -14.22 -13.50 6.41
CA THR A 72 -14.57 -13.32 5.00
C THR A 72 -15.35 -12.04 4.71
N MET A 73 -15.69 -11.25 5.74
CA MET A 73 -16.44 -10.00 5.61
C MET A 73 -15.50 -8.84 5.26
N LEU A 74 -15.56 -8.37 4.00
CA LEU A 74 -14.71 -7.28 3.51
C LEU A 74 -15.35 -5.90 3.62
N VAL A 75 -16.66 -5.86 3.86
CA VAL A 75 -17.44 -4.61 3.93
C VAL A 75 -18.27 -4.60 5.19
N ALA A 76 -18.52 -3.41 5.73
CA ALA A 76 -19.20 -3.22 7.01
C ALA A 76 -20.71 -3.57 7.00
N LEU A 77 -21.26 -4.02 5.87
CA LEU A 77 -22.69 -4.34 5.71
C LEU A 77 -22.97 -5.76 6.22
N VAL A 78 -23.82 -5.90 7.24
CA VAL A 78 -24.20 -7.21 7.82
C VAL A 78 -25.23 -7.90 6.92
N ASP A 79 -26.36 -7.24 6.66
CA ASP A 79 -27.32 -7.60 5.62
C ASP A 79 -27.09 -6.71 4.39
N ARG A 80 -26.09 -7.13 3.60
CA ARG A 80 -25.67 -6.42 2.38
C ARG A 80 -26.84 -6.04 1.48
N SER A 81 -27.85 -6.89 1.34
CA SER A 81 -28.95 -6.64 0.40
C SER A 81 -29.88 -5.53 0.88
N SER A 82 -30.27 -5.55 2.15
CA SER A 82 -31.17 -4.55 2.74
C SER A 82 -30.43 -3.24 2.99
N GLU A 83 -29.23 -3.29 3.58
CA GLU A 83 -28.45 -2.11 3.90
C GLU A 83 -28.01 -1.36 2.64
N MET A 84 -27.69 -2.06 1.54
CA MET A 84 -27.37 -1.41 0.27
C MET A 84 -28.58 -0.65 -0.31
N ARG A 85 -29.81 -1.17 -0.14
CA ARG A 85 -31.03 -0.43 -0.55
C ARG A 85 -31.20 0.85 0.25
N ASP A 86 -30.94 0.79 1.55
CA ASP A 86 -30.98 1.97 2.41
C ASP A 86 -29.89 2.97 2.05
N LEU A 87 -28.66 2.52 1.82
CA LEU A 87 -27.56 3.36 1.35
C LEU A 87 -27.91 4.07 0.03
N VAL A 88 -28.52 3.38 -0.93
CA VAL A 88 -28.98 3.99 -2.19
C VAL A 88 -30.08 5.02 -1.93
N ARG A 89 -31.01 4.71 -1.02
CA ARG A 89 -32.10 5.61 -0.63
C ARG A 89 -31.60 6.90 0.01
N TYR A 90 -30.56 6.84 0.85
CA TYR A 90 -30.00 8.00 1.53
C TYR A 90 -29.00 8.79 0.68
N ASN A 91 -28.26 8.11 -0.20
CA ASN A 91 -27.19 8.71 -1.01
C ASN A 91 -27.58 8.85 -2.49
N LYS A 92 -28.84 9.23 -2.77
CA LYS A 92 -29.37 9.32 -4.15
C LYS A 92 -28.48 10.10 -5.13
N PRO A 93 -27.89 11.26 -4.78
CA PRO A 93 -27.05 12.01 -5.74
C PRO A 93 -25.83 11.22 -6.21
N PHE A 94 -25.20 10.48 -5.29
CA PHE A 94 -24.04 9.64 -5.60
C PHE A 94 -24.43 8.50 -6.55
N PHE A 95 -25.49 7.75 -6.22
CA PHE A 95 -25.96 6.64 -7.07
C PHE A 95 -26.55 7.11 -8.41
N SER A 96 -27.09 8.32 -8.48
CA SER A 96 -27.52 8.92 -9.76
C SER A 96 -26.31 9.23 -10.65
N THR A 97 -25.23 9.76 -10.07
CA THR A 97 -23.96 9.99 -10.80
C THR A 97 -23.38 8.67 -11.30
N MET A 98 -23.38 7.64 -10.46
CA MET A 98 -22.92 6.30 -10.80
C MET A 98 -23.78 5.67 -11.93
N ALA A 99 -25.11 5.80 -11.84
CA ALA A 99 -26.03 5.33 -12.87
C ALA A 99 -25.80 6.03 -14.22
N ASN A 100 -25.62 7.35 -14.20
CA ASN A 100 -25.30 8.13 -15.40
C ASN A 100 -23.97 7.71 -16.04
N HIS A 101 -22.97 7.34 -15.23
CA HIS A 101 -21.68 6.85 -15.75
C HIS A 101 -21.81 5.48 -16.43
N LEU A 102 -22.64 4.59 -15.87
CA LEU A 102 -22.84 3.23 -16.38
C LEU A 102 -23.82 3.17 -17.55
N ASP A 103 -24.75 4.12 -17.62
CA ASP A 103 -25.76 4.28 -18.67
C ASP A 103 -26.49 2.94 -18.96
N THR A 104 -26.34 2.37 -20.16
CA THR A 104 -26.95 1.10 -20.56
C THR A 104 -26.57 -0.10 -19.69
N LYS A 105 -25.46 -0.03 -18.94
CA LYS A 105 -24.99 -1.12 -18.06
C LYS A 105 -25.61 -1.08 -16.66
N TRP A 106 -26.39 -0.05 -16.33
CA TRP A 106 -26.96 0.13 -14.98
C TRP A 106 -27.80 -1.06 -14.52
N SER A 107 -28.71 -1.58 -15.36
CA SER A 107 -29.57 -2.70 -14.95
C SER A 107 -28.78 -3.96 -14.56
N ARG A 108 -27.69 -4.25 -15.27
CA ARG A 108 -26.80 -5.38 -14.92
C ARG A 108 -25.99 -5.10 -13.66
N PHE A 109 -25.55 -3.86 -13.49
CA PHE A 109 -24.84 -3.41 -12.30
C PHE A 109 -25.75 -3.48 -11.06
N GLU A 110 -27.00 -3.06 -11.16
CA GLU A 110 -27.99 -3.07 -10.09
C GLU A 110 -28.22 -4.49 -9.53
N ASN A 111 -28.27 -5.50 -10.40
CA ASN A 111 -28.33 -6.90 -9.99
C ASN A 111 -27.09 -7.33 -9.18
N THR A 112 -25.92 -6.78 -9.49
CA THR A 112 -24.70 -7.03 -8.71
C THR A 112 -24.77 -6.27 -7.38
N LEU A 113 -25.19 -5.01 -7.41
CA LEU A 113 -25.28 -4.12 -6.26
C LEU A 113 -26.14 -4.72 -5.13
N TYR A 114 -27.30 -5.28 -5.47
CA TYR A 114 -28.22 -5.87 -4.48
C TYR A 114 -28.08 -7.39 -4.30
N CYS A 115 -27.01 -8.00 -4.81
CA CYS A 115 -26.79 -9.42 -4.66
C CYS A 115 -26.57 -9.80 -3.18
N GLU A 116 -27.25 -10.83 -2.69
CA GLU A 116 -27.09 -11.32 -1.31
C GLU A 116 -25.72 -11.97 -1.08
N ARG A 117 -25.21 -11.91 0.16
CA ARG A 117 -23.87 -12.43 0.53
C ARG A 117 -23.76 -13.95 0.40
N ASN A 118 -24.86 -14.68 0.59
CA ASN A 118 -24.96 -16.13 0.38
C ASN A 118 -24.79 -16.53 -1.11
N VAL A 119 -25.10 -15.65 -2.06
CA VAL A 119 -25.00 -15.89 -3.50
C VAL A 119 -23.62 -15.48 -4.04
N MET A 120 -23.04 -14.41 -3.50
CA MET A 120 -21.77 -13.85 -3.97
C MET A 120 -20.94 -13.35 -2.80
N SER A 121 -19.71 -13.83 -2.65
CA SER A 121 -18.78 -13.39 -1.60
C SER A 121 -18.45 -11.90 -1.75
N ASP A 122 -18.02 -11.26 -0.67
CA ASP A 122 -17.69 -9.82 -0.70
C ASP A 122 -16.52 -9.54 -1.65
N SER A 123 -15.53 -10.44 -1.73
CA SER A 123 -14.41 -10.35 -2.68
C SER A 123 -14.88 -10.37 -4.13
N GLU A 124 -15.73 -11.34 -4.50
CA GLU A 124 -16.25 -11.41 -5.87
C GLU A 124 -17.18 -10.24 -6.19
N TRP A 125 -18.02 -9.85 -5.23
CA TRP A 125 -18.93 -8.71 -5.34
C TRP A 125 -18.16 -7.42 -5.62
N LEU A 126 -17.17 -7.11 -4.78
CA LEU A 126 -16.37 -5.90 -4.94
C LEU A 126 -15.52 -5.95 -6.21
N LYS A 127 -15.01 -7.12 -6.62
CA LYS A 127 -14.30 -7.29 -7.90
C LYS A 127 -15.20 -6.97 -9.09
N ARG A 128 -16.46 -7.41 -9.09
CA ARG A 128 -17.43 -7.11 -10.16
C ARG A 128 -17.80 -5.63 -10.18
N ILE A 129 -18.02 -5.01 -9.02
CA ILE A 129 -18.27 -3.56 -8.90
C ILE A 129 -17.06 -2.78 -9.41
N SER A 130 -15.85 -3.14 -9.00
CA SER A 130 -14.59 -2.50 -9.43
C SER A 130 -14.41 -2.57 -10.95
N LYS A 131 -14.69 -3.73 -11.54
CA LYS A 131 -14.64 -3.90 -13.00
C LYS A 131 -15.67 -3.04 -13.74
N ALA A 132 -16.86 -2.88 -13.17
CA ALA A 132 -17.88 -2.02 -13.77
C ALA A 132 -17.51 -0.53 -13.70
N LEU A 133 -16.83 -0.12 -12.63
CA LEU A 133 -16.40 1.25 -12.36
C LEU A 133 -14.94 1.53 -12.72
N GLN A 134 -14.27 0.65 -13.48
CA GLN A 134 -12.84 0.77 -13.80
C GLN A 134 -12.48 2.08 -14.54
N ASN A 135 -13.44 2.68 -15.25
CA ASN A 135 -13.26 3.94 -15.97
C ASN A 135 -13.55 5.19 -15.10
N ALA A 136 -13.96 5.00 -13.84
CA ALA A 136 -14.27 6.06 -12.88
C ALA A 136 -13.70 5.68 -11.49
N PRO A 137 -12.38 5.68 -11.33
CA PRO A 137 -11.72 5.27 -10.09
C PRO A 137 -12.18 6.10 -8.88
N THR A 138 -12.44 7.39 -9.07
CA THR A 138 -12.95 8.27 -8.01
C THR A 138 -14.33 7.87 -7.50
N ILE A 139 -15.22 7.38 -8.38
CA ILE A 139 -16.54 6.86 -7.98
C ILE A 139 -16.38 5.54 -7.24
N LEU A 140 -15.42 4.70 -7.65
CA LEU A 140 -15.13 3.44 -6.99
C LEU A 140 -14.57 3.63 -5.59
N GLU A 141 -13.66 4.57 -5.38
CA GLU A 141 -13.13 4.92 -4.05
C GLU A 141 -14.24 5.40 -3.12
N GLN A 142 -15.06 6.36 -3.57
CA GLN A 142 -16.21 6.82 -2.80
C GLN A 142 -17.21 5.70 -2.48
N PHE A 143 -17.39 4.75 -3.41
CA PHE A 143 -18.23 3.57 -3.16
C PHE A 143 -17.63 2.69 -2.06
N LYS A 144 -16.33 2.40 -2.13
CA LYS A 144 -15.60 1.60 -1.13
C LYS A 144 -15.68 2.24 0.25
N ASP A 145 -15.51 3.55 0.34
CA ASP A 145 -15.65 4.29 1.59
C ASP A 145 -17.08 4.20 2.14
N LEU A 146 -18.07 4.37 1.27
CA LEU A 146 -19.49 4.35 1.65
C LEU A 146 -19.95 3.00 2.20
N VAL A 147 -19.44 1.88 1.66
CA VAL A 147 -19.78 0.52 2.12
C VAL A 147 -18.90 0.06 3.27
N GLY A 148 -17.95 0.90 3.72
CA GLY A 148 -16.99 0.55 4.75
C GLY A 148 -16.11 -0.62 4.34
N PHE A 149 -15.60 -0.59 3.10
CA PHE A 149 -14.62 -1.56 2.65
C PHE A 149 -13.36 -1.45 3.50
N ILE A 150 -12.99 -2.55 4.15
CA ILE A 150 -11.76 -2.66 4.92
C ILE A 150 -10.74 -3.25 3.95
N PRO A 151 -9.70 -2.50 3.54
CA PRO A 151 -8.59 -3.08 2.82
C PRO A 151 -8.08 -4.25 3.67
N GLN A 152 -8.10 -5.46 3.14
CA GLN A 152 -7.38 -6.54 3.80
C GLN A 152 -5.91 -6.18 3.73
N TYR A 153 -5.39 -5.67 4.85
CA TYR A 153 -3.96 -5.44 5.07
C TYR A 153 -3.19 -6.78 5.15
N GLU A 154 -3.90 -7.91 5.16
CA GLU A 154 -3.37 -9.25 5.32
C GLU A 154 -3.78 -10.14 4.15
N ASP A 155 -3.23 -9.84 2.97
CA ASP A 155 -2.77 -10.86 2.01
C ASP A 155 -2.11 -10.15 0.82
N GLU A 156 -0.92 -9.60 1.08
CA GLU A 156 0.10 -9.26 0.06
C GLU A 156 0.62 -10.50 -0.69
N LYS A 157 -0.23 -11.50 -0.91
CA LYS A 157 0.07 -12.74 -1.63
C LYS A 157 -1.05 -13.04 -2.60
N GLU A 158 -1.28 -12.13 -3.55
CA GLU A 158 -1.43 -12.46 -4.98
C GLU A 158 -1.93 -11.23 -5.76
N GLN A 159 -1.01 -10.60 -6.50
CA GLN A 159 -1.26 -9.86 -7.74
C GLN A 159 -2.24 -8.66 -7.68
N ASP A 160 -1.75 -7.48 -7.29
CA ASP A 160 -1.74 -6.31 -8.19
C ASP A 160 -0.76 -5.23 -7.67
N GLY A 161 0.48 -5.30 -8.12
CA GLY A 161 1.17 -4.16 -8.73
C GLY A 161 1.39 -2.83 -8.01
N ASP A 162 1.44 -2.71 -6.68
CA ASP A 162 1.94 -1.48 -6.01
C ASP A 162 2.53 -1.75 -4.60
N GLN A 163 3.30 -2.83 -4.44
CA GLN A 163 4.23 -2.89 -3.31
C GLN A 163 5.30 -1.84 -3.55
N GLU A 164 5.37 -0.85 -2.66
CA GLU A 164 6.29 0.28 -2.63
C GLU A 164 7.79 -0.10 -2.67
N PHE A 165 8.10 -1.39 -2.57
CA PHE A 165 9.41 -2.00 -2.87
C PHE A 165 9.72 -2.16 -4.37
N SER A 166 8.78 -1.82 -5.28
CA SER A 166 8.96 -1.84 -6.74
C SER A 166 9.73 -0.63 -7.29
N ARG A 167 10.23 0.27 -6.44
CA ARG A 167 10.92 1.48 -6.92
C ARG A 167 12.18 1.16 -7.72
N VAL A 168 12.85 0.05 -7.41
CA VAL A 168 14.12 -0.31 -8.03
C VAL A 168 13.90 -1.42 -9.05
N ASN A 169 14.06 -1.08 -10.33
CA ASN A 169 14.02 -2.07 -11.40
C ASN A 169 15.29 -2.94 -11.34
N LEU A 170 15.19 -4.09 -10.68
CA LEU A 170 16.30 -5.03 -10.49
C LEU A 170 16.95 -5.48 -11.81
N ILE A 171 16.22 -5.46 -12.93
CA ILE A 171 16.75 -5.86 -14.24
C ILE A 171 17.94 -4.97 -14.64
N LEU A 172 17.96 -3.71 -14.20
CA LEU A 172 19.00 -2.75 -14.57
C LEU A 172 20.41 -3.19 -14.15
N ILE A 173 20.54 -3.90 -13.02
CA ILE A 173 21.85 -4.38 -12.54
C ILE A 173 22.46 -5.44 -13.44
N ARG A 174 21.65 -6.12 -14.25
CA ARG A 174 22.09 -7.24 -15.09
C ARG A 174 23.10 -6.80 -16.16
N SER A 175 23.02 -5.55 -16.59
CA SER A 175 23.98 -4.93 -17.50
C SER A 175 25.31 -4.54 -16.83
N LYS A 176 25.39 -4.63 -15.50
CA LYS A 176 26.49 -4.15 -14.64
C LYS A 176 26.90 -5.19 -13.58
N LEU A 177 26.72 -6.49 -13.88
CA LEU A 177 27.04 -7.56 -12.92
C LEU A 177 28.53 -7.57 -12.53
N ASP A 178 29.40 -7.01 -13.35
CA ASP A 178 30.82 -6.78 -13.04
C ASP A 178 31.00 -5.86 -11.81
N ARG A 179 30.12 -4.88 -11.63
CA ARG A 179 30.14 -3.99 -10.46
C ARG A 179 29.62 -4.68 -9.20
N LEU A 180 28.68 -5.61 -9.36
CA LEU A 180 28.14 -6.46 -8.29
C LEU A 180 29.08 -7.63 -7.96
N SER A 181 30.37 -7.38 -7.78
CA SER A 181 31.33 -8.43 -7.44
C SER A 181 31.44 -8.64 -5.92
N GLN A 182 31.98 -9.80 -5.51
CA GLN A 182 32.29 -10.07 -4.10
C GLN A 182 33.38 -9.12 -3.54
N GLU A 183 34.19 -8.52 -4.41
CA GLU A 183 35.20 -7.53 -4.00
C GLU A 183 34.57 -6.17 -3.71
N THR A 184 33.56 -5.77 -4.49
CA THR A 184 32.87 -4.49 -4.35
C THR A 184 31.88 -4.50 -3.18
N TYR A 185 31.11 -5.60 -3.04
CA TYR A 185 30.04 -5.73 -2.04
C TYR A 185 30.26 -6.92 -1.10
N PRO A 186 31.42 -7.04 -0.42
CA PRO A 186 31.77 -8.24 0.34
C PRO A 186 30.75 -8.56 1.43
N GLN A 187 30.18 -7.53 2.09
CA GLN A 187 29.21 -7.71 3.16
C GLN A 187 27.90 -8.33 2.66
N PHE A 188 27.44 -7.98 1.47
CA PHE A 188 26.22 -8.57 0.88
C PHE A 188 26.40 -10.08 0.68
N TYR A 189 27.51 -10.49 0.06
CA TYR A 189 27.81 -11.91 -0.15
C TYR A 189 28.02 -12.69 1.16
N ILE A 190 28.61 -12.06 2.17
CA ILE A 190 28.72 -12.64 3.53
C ILE A 190 27.33 -12.85 4.13
N ASN A 191 26.46 -11.85 4.05
CA ASN A 191 25.09 -11.94 4.56
C ASN A 191 24.31 -13.04 3.83
N CYS A 192 24.39 -13.10 2.49
CA CYS A 192 23.78 -14.17 1.70
C CYS A 192 24.23 -15.55 2.20
N LYS A 193 25.55 -15.77 2.36
CA LYS A 193 26.09 -17.06 2.81
C LYS A 193 25.70 -17.43 4.25
N GLN A 194 25.56 -16.45 5.14
CA GLN A 194 25.17 -16.69 6.53
C GLN A 194 23.67 -16.92 6.68
N THR A 195 22.85 -16.21 5.92
CA THR A 195 21.39 -16.29 5.99
C THR A 195 20.84 -17.49 5.20
N MET A 196 21.39 -17.77 4.02
CA MET A 196 21.08 -18.98 3.24
C MET A 196 21.89 -20.15 3.82
N GLN A 197 21.39 -20.72 4.92
CA GLN A 197 22.04 -21.80 5.68
C GLN A 197 22.38 -23.03 4.81
N ASN A 198 21.68 -23.19 3.69
CA ASN A 198 21.90 -24.23 2.71
C ASN A 198 22.88 -23.76 1.62
N GLU A 199 24.05 -24.40 1.54
CA GLU A 199 25.06 -24.09 0.53
C GLU A 199 24.52 -24.24 -0.91
N GLN A 200 23.55 -25.13 -1.13
CA GLN A 200 22.91 -25.31 -2.43
C GLN A 200 21.99 -24.14 -2.80
N GLU A 201 21.31 -23.53 -1.83
CA GLU A 201 20.48 -22.33 -2.07
C GLU A 201 21.35 -21.13 -2.41
N TYR A 202 22.41 -20.91 -1.64
CA TYR A 202 23.39 -19.87 -1.94
C TYR A 202 24.00 -20.07 -3.33
N LYS A 203 24.41 -21.30 -3.66
CA LYS A 203 24.94 -21.60 -5.00
C LYS A 203 23.90 -21.34 -6.09
N SER A 204 22.66 -21.78 -5.90
CA SER A 204 21.57 -21.52 -6.85
C SER A 204 21.32 -20.03 -7.05
N PHE A 205 21.38 -19.24 -5.98
CA PHE A 205 21.29 -17.78 -6.05
C PHE A 205 22.41 -17.19 -6.90
N ILE A 206 23.67 -17.55 -6.63
CA ILE A 206 24.83 -17.07 -7.39
C ILE A 206 24.75 -17.49 -8.86
N ASP A 207 24.42 -18.76 -9.14
CA ASP A 207 24.30 -19.28 -10.49
C ASP A 207 23.21 -18.52 -11.26
N THR A 208 22.05 -18.24 -10.63
CA THR A 208 20.97 -17.44 -11.22
C THR A 208 21.39 -15.99 -11.45
N LEU A 209 22.10 -15.39 -10.49
CA LEU A 209 22.55 -14.00 -10.54
C LEU A 209 23.43 -13.74 -11.77
N VAL A 210 24.30 -14.70 -12.12
CA VAL A 210 25.25 -14.58 -13.24
C VAL A 210 24.78 -15.23 -14.55
N ASP A 211 23.58 -15.84 -14.59
CA ASP A 211 23.11 -16.55 -15.78
C ASP A 211 22.65 -15.60 -16.89
N SER A 212 23.55 -15.38 -17.85
CA SER A 212 23.30 -14.61 -19.07
C SER A 212 22.29 -15.24 -20.04
N LYS A 213 21.94 -16.52 -19.88
CA LYS A 213 21.02 -17.23 -20.80
C LYS A 213 19.55 -17.01 -20.46
N LEU A 214 19.23 -16.64 -19.22
CA LEU A 214 17.86 -16.34 -18.81
C LEU A 214 17.36 -15.07 -19.50
N SER A 215 16.07 -15.00 -19.84
CA SER A 215 15.45 -13.72 -20.20
C SER A 215 15.34 -12.81 -18.98
N ASP A 216 15.29 -11.50 -19.16
CA ASP A 216 15.19 -10.54 -18.04
C ASP A 216 13.98 -10.81 -17.14
N GLN A 217 12.83 -11.14 -17.75
CA GLN A 217 11.61 -11.46 -17.01
C GLN A 217 11.75 -12.76 -16.22
N THR A 218 12.35 -13.80 -16.81
CA THR A 218 12.60 -15.06 -16.11
C THR A 218 13.60 -14.87 -14.98
N TRP A 219 14.71 -14.18 -15.25
CA TRP A 219 15.73 -13.87 -14.25
C TRP A 219 15.15 -13.11 -13.06
N LEU A 220 14.33 -12.09 -13.32
CA LEU A 220 13.68 -11.31 -12.27
C LEU A 220 12.76 -12.18 -11.40
N LEU A 221 11.98 -13.06 -12.03
CA LEU A 221 11.09 -13.98 -11.30
C LEU A 221 11.89 -14.95 -10.43
N GLU A 222 12.97 -15.55 -10.96
CA GLU A 222 13.82 -16.48 -10.22
C GLU A 222 14.54 -15.79 -9.05
N ILE A 223 15.12 -14.60 -9.26
CA ILE A 223 15.77 -13.83 -8.20
C ILE A 223 14.77 -13.47 -7.09
N ASN A 224 13.58 -12.98 -7.45
CA ASN A 224 12.54 -12.67 -6.47
C ASN A 224 12.08 -13.94 -5.73
N GLN A 225 11.92 -15.06 -6.43
CA GLN A 225 11.49 -16.31 -5.83
C GLN A 225 12.52 -16.84 -4.82
N ILE A 226 13.82 -16.73 -5.12
CA ILE A 226 14.90 -17.12 -4.22
C ILE A 226 14.95 -16.18 -3.00
N LEU A 227 14.92 -14.86 -3.23
CA LEU A 227 15.04 -13.86 -2.16
C LEU A 227 13.75 -13.63 -1.36
N LYS A 228 12.60 -14.14 -1.81
CA LYS A 228 11.29 -14.03 -1.13
C LYS A 228 11.31 -14.56 0.30
N ASN A 229 12.12 -15.59 0.56
CA ASN A 229 12.26 -16.17 1.91
C ASN A 229 13.24 -15.38 2.79
N TYR A 230 13.92 -14.37 2.24
CA TYR A 230 14.97 -13.59 2.91
C TYR A 230 14.76 -12.08 2.65
N PRO A 231 13.71 -11.47 3.22
CA PRO A 231 13.34 -10.08 2.94
C PRO A 231 14.49 -9.09 3.17
N ASN A 232 15.29 -9.29 4.22
CA ASN A 232 16.45 -8.45 4.51
C ASN A 232 17.52 -8.49 3.40
N LEU A 233 17.69 -9.64 2.73
CA LEU A 233 18.63 -9.76 1.60
C LEU A 233 18.06 -9.13 0.34
N LEU A 234 16.75 -9.23 0.12
CA LEU A 234 16.08 -8.57 -0.99
C LEU A 234 16.20 -7.05 -0.88
N GLU A 235 15.99 -6.50 0.31
CA GLU A 235 16.15 -5.06 0.58
C GLU A 235 17.59 -4.60 0.33
N GLN A 236 18.60 -5.29 0.88
CA GLN A 236 20.01 -4.99 0.61
C GLN A 236 20.35 -5.08 -0.88
N PHE A 237 19.80 -6.06 -1.59
CA PHE A 237 19.99 -6.19 -3.02
C PHE A 237 19.39 -5.00 -3.78
N GLN A 238 18.17 -4.59 -3.43
CA GLN A 238 17.51 -3.42 -4.01
C GLN A 238 18.30 -2.13 -3.75
N GLU A 239 18.84 -1.93 -2.54
CA GLU A 239 19.69 -0.78 -2.23
C GLU A 239 20.93 -0.73 -3.11
N ILE A 240 21.60 -1.86 -3.31
CA ILE A 240 22.77 -1.95 -4.19
C ILE A 240 22.38 -1.62 -5.63
N VAL A 241 21.26 -2.16 -6.13
CA VAL A 241 20.80 -1.85 -7.48
C VAL A 241 20.46 -0.37 -7.63
N ALA A 242 19.79 0.23 -6.65
CA ALA A 242 19.48 1.67 -6.66
C ALA A 242 20.77 2.48 -6.76
N TYR A 243 21.74 2.20 -5.89
CA TYR A 243 23.03 2.89 -5.86
C TYR A 243 23.79 2.79 -7.19
N GLU A 244 23.84 1.59 -7.80
CA GLU A 244 24.55 1.36 -9.06
C GLU A 244 23.83 1.91 -10.29
N THR A 245 22.52 2.14 -10.20
CA THR A 245 21.71 2.66 -11.31
C THR A 245 21.54 4.17 -11.27
N GLU A 246 21.54 4.78 -10.08
CA GLU A 246 21.48 6.24 -9.91
C GLU A 246 22.78 6.96 -10.29
N GLN A 247 23.95 6.32 -10.19
CA GLN A 247 25.24 6.95 -10.52
C GLN A 247 25.42 7.30 -12.01
N ASP A 248 24.56 6.80 -12.89
CA ASP A 248 24.66 7.02 -14.34
C ASP A 248 23.70 8.12 -14.85
N ILE A 249 22.98 8.82 -13.95
CA ILE A 249 22.08 9.95 -14.26
C ILE A 249 22.80 11.29 -14.00
#